data_AF-A0A915IE64-F1
#
_entry.id   AF-A0A915IE64-F1
#
_cell.length_a   1.000
_cell.length_b   1.000
_cell.length_c   1.000
_cell.angle_alpha   90.00
_cell.angle_beta   90.00
_cell.angle_gamma   90.00
#
_symmetry.space_group_name_H-M   'P 1'
#
loop_
_entity.id
_entity.type
_entity.pdbx_description
1 polymer ?
#
loop_
_entity_poly.entity_id
_entity_poly.type
_entity_poly.pdbx_seq_one_letter_code
_entity_poly.pdbx_strand_id
1 'polypeptide(L)'
;MKDDFLKYPSICSQLFRLITSLCQLYPSSVMGYSSEFRRNTLLLIERGLSFDYGNDTVKSCLDILQVLASFAHNLSDDVVVNVKMDLGHFIKIVFETSLKCSSQIDLLHDSTACLFALICLNEALYQNFVQQLIYTHHDQSTQRSLVESFGKLLPHSVHGLKAQQYRKERLSFRDRFETFLDNIQGTLCYS
;
A
#
# COMPACT_ATOMS: atom_id res chain seq x y z
N MET A 1 -10.86 13.45 -14.71
CA MET A 1 -9.98 14.64 -14.68
C MET A 1 -9.10 14.61 -15.92
N LYS A 2 -8.94 15.69 -16.69
CA LYS A 2 -8.15 15.68 -17.94
C LYS A 2 -6.66 15.51 -17.60
N ASP A 3 -6.04 14.45 -18.13
CA ASP A 3 -4.64 14.07 -17.89
C ASP A 3 -3.62 15.14 -18.31
N ASP A 4 -4.03 16.14 -19.09
CA ASP A 4 -3.18 17.21 -19.58
C ASP A 4 -2.60 18.12 -18.48
N PHE A 5 -3.24 18.21 -17.30
CA PHE A 5 -2.75 19.03 -16.19
C PHE A 5 -1.61 18.36 -15.41
N LEU A 6 -1.58 17.03 -15.37
CA LEU A 6 -0.53 16.26 -14.68
C LEU A 6 0.82 16.32 -15.43
N LYS A 7 0.81 16.76 -16.70
CA LYS A 7 2.01 16.99 -17.51
C LYS A 7 2.87 18.15 -17.02
N TYR A 8 2.36 19.01 -16.14
CA TYR A 8 3.08 20.16 -15.60
C TYR A 8 3.56 19.85 -14.16
N PRO A 9 4.88 19.65 -13.94
CA PRO A 9 5.41 19.24 -12.63
C PRO A 9 5.05 20.17 -11.48
N SER A 10 5.00 21.49 -11.74
CA SER A 10 4.63 22.48 -10.73
C SER A 10 3.18 22.36 -10.28
N ILE A 11 2.24 22.21 -11.22
CA ILE A 11 0.80 22.05 -10.95
C ILE A 11 0.56 20.70 -10.26
N CYS A 12 1.20 19.65 -10.75
CA CYS A 12 1.14 18.32 -10.17
C CYS A 12 1.57 18.32 -8.70
N SER A 13 2.73 18.93 -8.40
CA SER A 13 3.24 19.03 -7.02
C SER A 13 2.32 19.82 -6.09
N GLN A 14 1.65 20.87 -6.58
CA GLN A 14 0.73 21.68 -5.77
C GLN A 14 -0.58 20.94 -5.52
N LEU A 15 -1.09 20.23 -6.53
CA LEU A 15 -2.28 19.40 -6.42
C LEU A 15 -2.06 18.26 -5.41
N PHE A 16 -0.95 17.53 -5.50
CA PHE A 16 -0.65 16.46 -4.55
C PHE A 16 -0.42 16.99 -3.14
N ARG A 17 0.23 18.14 -2.96
CA ARG A 17 0.33 18.79 -1.65
C ARG A 17 -1.02 19.18 -1.06
N LEU A 18 -1.92 19.72 -1.87
CA LEU A 18 -3.28 20.08 -1.44
C LEU A 18 -4.06 18.83 -1.00
N ILE A 19 -4.04 17.78 -1.82
CA ILE A 19 -4.72 16.51 -1.51
C ILE A 19 -4.12 15.88 -0.26
N THR A 20 -2.79 15.87 -0.14
CA THR A 20 -2.08 15.37 1.06
C THR A 20 -2.54 16.11 2.30
N SER A 21 -2.57 17.44 2.24
CA SER A 21 -3.02 18.28 3.35
C SER A 21 -4.49 18.01 3.70
N LEU A 22 -5.37 17.88 2.71
CA LEU A 22 -6.79 17.57 2.94
C LEU A 22 -6.98 16.19 3.59
N CYS A 23 -6.28 15.16 3.12
CA CYS A 23 -6.37 13.82 3.67
C CYS A 23 -5.77 13.71 5.08
N GLN A 24 -4.70 14.46 5.36
CA GLN A 24 -4.09 14.50 6.70
C GLN A 24 -4.94 15.28 7.71
N LEU A 25 -5.52 16.42 7.30
CA LEU A 25 -6.30 17.29 8.19
C LEU A 25 -7.74 16.81 8.38
N TYR A 26 -8.36 16.21 7.35
CA TYR A 26 -9.78 15.84 7.35
C TYR A 26 -10.05 14.44 6.79
N PRO A 27 -9.42 13.37 7.34
CA PRO A 27 -9.62 12.01 6.86
C PRO A 27 -11.09 11.57 6.98
N SER A 28 -11.80 11.99 8.04
CA SER A 28 -13.22 11.73 8.23
C SER A 28 -14.10 12.31 7.14
N SER A 29 -13.80 13.53 6.69
CA SER A 29 -14.51 14.19 5.60
C SER A 29 -14.23 13.50 4.27
N VAL A 30 -12.96 13.18 3.97
CA VAL A 30 -12.57 12.48 2.72
C VAL A 30 -13.27 11.14 2.57
N MET A 31 -13.37 10.38 3.66
CA MET A 31 -14.03 9.07 3.64
C MET A 31 -15.57 9.18 3.67
N GLY A 32 -16.11 10.26 4.26
CA GLY A 32 -17.55 10.55 4.34
C GLY A 32 -18.14 11.35 3.17
N TYR A 33 -17.33 11.91 2.27
CA TYR A 33 -17.80 12.57 1.05
C TYR A 33 -18.41 11.57 0.06
N SER A 34 -19.04 12.09 -1.01
CA SER A 34 -19.67 11.28 -2.05
C SER A 34 -18.71 10.20 -2.58
N SER A 35 -19.25 9.03 -2.92
CA SER A 35 -18.48 7.91 -3.47
C SER A 35 -17.64 8.30 -4.68
N GLU A 36 -18.11 9.26 -5.48
CA GLU A 36 -17.40 9.82 -6.62
C GLU A 36 -16.16 10.63 -6.23
N PHE A 37 -16.25 11.49 -5.20
CA PHE A 37 -15.10 12.28 -4.73
C PHE A 37 -14.03 11.37 -4.12
N ARG A 38 -14.44 10.38 -3.31
CA ARG A 38 -13.53 9.39 -2.75
C ARG A 38 -12.83 8.60 -3.85
N ARG A 39 -13.58 8.08 -4.83
CA ARG A 39 -13.02 7.34 -5.96
C ARG A 39 -12.03 8.17 -6.77
N ASN A 40 -12.36 9.42 -7.08
CA ASN A 40 -11.46 10.32 -7.81
C ASN A 40 -10.19 10.62 -7.02
N THR A 41 -10.29 10.76 -5.70
CA THR A 41 -9.13 10.95 -4.82
C THR A 41 -8.23 9.71 -4.81
N LEU A 42 -8.80 8.53 -4.67
CA LEU A 42 -8.05 7.26 -4.71
C LEU A 42 -7.38 7.05 -6.08
N LEU A 43 -8.07 7.34 -7.19
CA LEU A 43 -7.48 7.27 -8.53
C LEU A 43 -6.30 8.23 -8.70
N LEU A 44 -6.35 9.42 -8.09
CA LEU A 44 -5.22 10.35 -8.11
C LEU A 44 -4.05 9.83 -7.29
N ILE A 45 -4.31 9.23 -6.12
CA ILE A 45 -3.27 8.59 -5.29
C ILE A 45 -2.61 7.43 -6.04
N GLU A 46 -3.38 6.57 -6.68
CA GLU A 46 -2.88 5.47 -7.51
C GLU A 46 -1.95 5.99 -8.61
N ARG A 47 -2.35 7.07 -9.30
CA ARG A 47 -1.50 7.72 -10.30
C ARG A 47 -0.25 8.35 -9.68
N GLY A 48 -0.34 8.93 -8.50
CA GLY A 48 0.80 9.52 -7.79
C GLY A 48 1.83 8.50 -7.29
N LEU A 49 1.41 7.24 -7.07
CA LEU A 49 2.31 6.12 -6.82
C LEU A 49 3.07 5.66 -8.07
N SER A 50 2.67 6.12 -9.26
CA SER A 50 3.49 5.96 -10.46
C SER A 50 4.70 6.91 -10.35
N PHE A 51 5.92 6.36 -10.49
CA PHE A 51 7.18 7.09 -10.33
C PHE A 51 7.39 8.25 -11.30
N ASP A 52 6.50 8.43 -12.28
CA ASP A 52 6.51 9.49 -13.30
C ASP A 52 6.48 10.92 -12.70
N TYR A 53 6.05 11.06 -11.44
CA TYR A 53 5.89 12.36 -10.75
C TYR A 53 6.94 12.62 -9.66
N GLY A 54 7.97 11.77 -9.57
CA GLY A 54 9.08 11.90 -8.62
C GLY A 54 8.82 11.31 -7.23
N ASN A 55 9.91 11.04 -6.50
CA ASN A 55 9.89 10.32 -5.22
C ASN A 55 9.08 11.04 -4.13
N ASP A 56 9.07 12.38 -4.10
CA ASP A 56 8.32 13.16 -3.11
C ASP A 56 6.80 12.94 -3.24
N THR A 57 6.33 12.78 -4.47
CA THR A 57 4.92 12.50 -4.77
C THR A 57 4.56 11.09 -4.29
N VAL A 58 5.41 10.10 -4.60
CA VAL A 58 5.22 8.71 -4.15
C VAL A 58 5.16 8.66 -2.62
N LYS A 59 6.12 9.30 -1.93
CA LYS A 59 6.14 9.39 -0.46
C LYS A 59 4.85 10.01 0.08
N SER A 60 4.41 11.14 -0.48
CA SER A 60 3.17 11.80 -0.06
C SER A 60 1.95 10.89 -0.23
N CYS A 61 1.88 10.14 -1.33
CA CYS A 61 0.81 9.16 -1.57
C CYS A 61 0.83 8.00 -0.57
N LEU A 62 2.01 7.48 -0.22
CA LEU A 62 2.18 6.44 0.79
C LEU A 62 1.73 6.93 2.18
N ASP A 63 2.10 8.16 2.54
CA ASP A 63 1.69 8.81 3.79
C ASP A 63 0.17 8.98 3.86
N ILE A 64 -0.46 9.47 2.79
CA ILE A 64 -1.93 9.58 2.70
C ILE A 64 -2.57 8.22 2.95
N LEU A 65 -2.14 7.17 2.24
CA LEU A 65 -2.70 5.83 2.38
C LEU A 65 -2.55 5.28 3.79
N GLN A 66 -1.41 5.53 4.46
CA GLN A 66 -1.20 5.10 5.82
C GLN A 66 -2.13 5.83 6.80
N VAL A 67 -2.36 7.13 6.61
CA VAL A 67 -3.33 7.92 7.40
C VAL A 67 -4.75 7.39 7.19
N LEU A 68 -5.14 7.16 5.94
CA LEU A 68 -6.47 6.63 5.60
C LEU A 68 -6.70 5.22 6.15
N ALA A 69 -5.70 4.33 6.05
CA ALA A 69 -5.77 2.98 6.61
C ALA A 69 -5.89 2.99 8.14
N SER A 70 -5.11 3.85 8.81
CA SER A 70 -5.16 4.03 10.25
C SER A 70 -6.50 4.63 10.70
N PHE A 71 -7.05 5.57 9.94
CA PHE A 71 -8.36 6.14 10.19
C PHE A 71 -9.46 5.08 10.04
N ALA A 72 -9.38 4.24 9.00
CA ALA A 72 -10.35 3.18 8.73
C ALA A 72 -10.41 2.10 9.83
N HIS A 73 -9.36 1.91 10.63
CA HIS A 73 -9.40 1.04 11.82
C HIS A 73 -10.30 1.58 12.94
N ASN A 74 -10.54 2.89 12.98
CA ASN A 74 -11.30 3.56 14.03
C ASN A 74 -12.76 3.86 13.62
N LEU A 75 -13.17 3.50 12.41
CA LEU A 75 -14.52 3.72 11.90
C LEU A 75 -15.50 2.61 12.35
N SER A 76 -16.81 2.91 12.34
CA SER A 76 -17.89 1.97 12.66
C SER A 76 -18.20 1.01 11.49
N ASP A 77 -18.66 -0.20 11.82
CA ASP A 77 -18.69 -1.38 10.92
C ASP A 77 -19.37 -1.17 9.54
N ASP A 78 -20.43 -0.37 9.44
CA ASP A 78 -21.18 -0.21 8.18
C ASP A 78 -20.46 0.62 7.09
N VAL A 79 -19.76 1.69 7.48
CA VAL A 79 -18.97 2.52 6.52
C VAL A 79 -17.63 1.86 6.22
N VAL A 80 -17.14 1.06 7.16
CA VAL A 80 -15.85 0.37 7.12
C VAL A 80 -15.74 -0.62 5.97
N VAL A 81 -16.81 -1.31 5.57
CA VAL A 81 -16.73 -2.35 4.52
C VAL A 81 -16.28 -1.77 3.17
N ASN A 82 -16.96 -0.72 2.69
CA ASN A 82 -16.62 -0.11 1.41
C ASN A 82 -15.22 0.51 1.43
N VAL A 83 -14.86 1.15 2.53
CA VAL A 83 -13.54 1.75 2.74
C VAL A 83 -12.42 0.71 2.78
N LYS A 84 -12.64 -0.42 3.47
CA LYS A 84 -11.69 -1.54 3.54
C LYS A 84 -11.46 -2.18 2.17
N MET A 85 -12.49 -2.22 1.33
CA MET A 85 -12.37 -2.73 -0.04
C MET A 85 -11.64 -1.73 -0.94
N ASP A 86 -12.03 -0.46 -0.90
CA ASP A 86 -11.41 0.64 -1.66
C ASP A 86 -9.90 0.75 -1.36
N LEU A 87 -9.52 0.73 -0.07
CA LEU A 87 -8.11 0.77 0.35
C LEU A 87 -7.39 -0.55 0.12
N GLY A 88 -8.10 -1.68 0.21
CA GLY A 88 -7.54 -3.00 -0.05
C GLY A 88 -7.01 -3.17 -1.47
N HIS A 89 -7.56 -2.45 -2.46
CA HIS A 89 -7.04 -2.42 -3.82
C HIS A 89 -5.57 -1.98 -3.89
N PHE A 90 -5.15 -1.10 -2.98
CA PHE A 90 -3.78 -0.60 -2.93
C PHE A 90 -2.76 -1.61 -2.41
N ILE A 91 -3.17 -2.75 -1.85
CA ILE A 91 -2.22 -3.78 -1.38
C ILE A 91 -1.30 -4.21 -2.52
N LYS A 92 -1.86 -4.52 -3.70
CA LYS A 92 -1.08 -4.90 -4.88
C LYS A 92 -0.19 -3.75 -5.36
N ILE A 93 -0.76 -2.55 -5.50
CA ILE A 93 -0.05 -1.38 -6.03
C ILE A 93 1.13 -1.00 -5.12
N VAL A 94 0.92 -0.96 -3.80
CA VAL A 94 1.96 -0.62 -2.82
C VAL A 94 2.98 -1.74 -2.69
N PHE A 95 2.59 -3.01 -2.85
CA PHE A 95 3.55 -4.12 -2.94
C PHE A 95 4.49 -3.95 -4.13
N GLU A 96 3.95 -3.72 -5.33
CA GLU A 96 4.76 -3.46 -6.53
C GLU A 96 5.61 -2.19 -6.40
N THR A 97 5.06 -1.15 -5.78
CA THR A 97 5.81 0.08 -5.46
C THR A 97 6.98 -0.24 -4.54
N SER A 98 6.78 -1.06 -3.51
CA SER A 98 7.83 -1.47 -2.58
C SER A 98 8.95 -2.26 -3.27
N LEU A 99 8.61 -3.11 -4.24
CA LEU A 99 9.64 -3.79 -5.06
C LEU A 99 10.49 -2.78 -5.86
N LYS A 100 9.85 -1.76 -6.44
CA LYS A 100 10.54 -0.69 -7.18
C LYS A 100 11.40 0.19 -6.27
N CYS A 101 10.97 0.40 -5.03
CA CYS A 101 11.71 1.14 -4.00
C CYS A 101 12.90 0.37 -3.41
N SER A 102 13.14 -0.89 -3.75
CA SER A 102 14.21 -1.74 -3.18
C SER A 102 15.60 -1.09 -3.10
N SER A 103 15.91 -0.18 -4.03
CA SER A 103 17.19 0.55 -4.07
C SER A 103 17.21 1.86 -3.25
N GLN A 104 16.05 2.33 -2.78
CA GLN A 104 15.87 3.59 -2.05
C GLN A 104 15.36 3.30 -0.63
N ILE A 105 16.29 3.19 0.33
CA ILE A 105 15.99 2.74 1.70
C ILE A 105 14.86 3.53 2.35
N ASP A 106 14.89 4.86 2.28
CA ASP A 106 13.87 5.71 2.89
C ASP A 106 12.47 5.44 2.30
N LEU A 107 12.38 5.37 0.98
CA LEU A 107 11.11 5.15 0.29
C LEU A 107 10.61 3.70 0.44
N LEU A 108 11.52 2.73 0.57
CA LEU A 108 11.21 1.35 0.91
C LEU A 108 10.62 1.25 2.32
N HIS A 109 11.17 2.00 3.28
CA HIS A 109 10.65 2.02 4.66
C HIS A 109 9.25 2.62 4.72
N ASP A 110 9.01 3.70 3.98
CA ASP A 110 7.69 4.33 3.85
C ASP A 110 6.69 3.38 3.16
N SER A 111 7.09 2.72 2.07
CA SER A 111 6.21 1.85 1.29
C SER A 111 5.86 0.56 2.03
N THR A 112 6.83 -0.04 2.74
CA THR A 112 6.60 -1.23 3.57
C THR A 112 5.73 -0.93 4.78
N ALA A 113 5.90 0.24 5.41
CA ALA A 113 5.03 0.68 6.49
C ALA A 113 3.59 0.94 6.01
N CYS A 114 3.43 1.50 4.81
CA CYS A 114 2.13 1.67 4.17
C CYS A 114 1.48 0.31 3.84
N LEU A 115 2.23 -0.60 3.22
CA LEU A 115 1.79 -1.95 2.90
C LEU A 115 1.30 -2.69 4.15
N PHE A 116 2.08 -2.65 5.24
CA PHE A 116 1.69 -3.29 6.50
C PHE A 116 0.37 -2.74 7.05
N ALA A 117 0.18 -1.42 7.00
CA ALA A 117 -1.08 -0.80 7.44
C ALA A 117 -2.29 -1.28 6.62
N LEU A 118 -2.12 -1.45 5.30
CA LEU A 118 -3.15 -1.98 4.41
C LEU A 118 -3.43 -3.47 4.66
N ILE A 119 -2.40 -4.28 4.94
CA ILE A 119 -2.56 -5.70 5.31
C ILE A 119 -3.33 -5.82 6.63
N CYS A 120 -3.01 -5.01 7.65
CA CYS A 120 -3.76 -5.00 8.90
C CYS A 120 -5.23 -4.59 8.70
N LEU A 121 -5.50 -3.72 7.73
CA LEU A 121 -6.86 -3.31 7.38
C LEU A 121 -7.66 -4.43 6.71
N ASN A 122 -7.02 -5.18 5.80
CA ASN A 122 -7.67 -6.24 5.04
C ASN A 122 -6.73 -7.41 4.73
N GLU A 123 -6.49 -8.25 5.74
CA GLU A 123 -5.59 -9.41 5.63
C GLU A 123 -6.09 -10.42 4.58
N ALA A 124 -7.41 -10.59 4.45
CA ALA A 124 -8.00 -11.51 3.49
C ALA A 124 -7.68 -11.13 2.03
N LEU A 125 -7.72 -9.85 1.69
CA LEU A 125 -7.33 -9.39 0.35
C LEU A 125 -5.84 -9.58 0.08
N TYR A 126 -4.99 -9.37 1.08
CA TYR A 126 -3.57 -9.69 0.97
C TYR A 126 -3.33 -11.18 0.70
N GLN A 127 -3.98 -12.07 1.44
CA GLN A 127 -3.86 -13.52 1.22
C GLN A 127 -4.33 -13.93 -0.18
N ASN A 128 -5.44 -13.34 -0.66
CA ASN A 128 -5.92 -13.61 -2.01
C ASN A 128 -4.93 -13.12 -3.07
N PHE A 129 -4.38 -11.91 -2.92
CA PHE A 129 -3.34 -11.39 -3.79
C PHE A 129 -2.10 -12.30 -3.84
N VAL A 130 -1.59 -12.74 -2.68
CA VAL A 130 -0.44 -13.63 -2.58
C VAL A 130 -0.73 -14.97 -3.28
N GLN A 131 -1.92 -15.55 -3.06
CA GLN A 131 -2.31 -16.79 -3.74
C GLN A 131 -2.34 -16.61 -5.26
N GLN A 132 -2.98 -15.55 -5.76
CA GLN A 132 -3.01 -15.27 -7.20
C GLN A 132 -1.60 -15.12 -7.79
N LEU A 133 -0.72 -14.42 -7.08
CA LEU A 133 0.67 -14.21 -7.49
C LEU A 133 1.43 -15.54 -7.56
N ILE A 134 1.29 -16.40 -6.55
CA ILE A 134 1.90 -17.76 -6.56
C ILE A 134 1.38 -18.59 -7.74
N TYR A 135 0.06 -18.64 -7.95
CA TYR A 135 -0.55 -19.45 -9.01
C TYR A 135 -0.22 -18.96 -10.44
N THR A 136 0.20 -17.70 -10.58
CA THR A 136 0.60 -17.15 -11.89
C THR A 136 1.88 -17.79 -12.41
N HIS A 137 2.76 -18.30 -11.54
CA HIS A 137 3.99 -18.98 -11.97
C HIS A 137 3.73 -20.46 -12.28
N HIS A 138 4.21 -20.95 -13.42
CA HIS A 138 4.02 -22.35 -13.83
C HIS A 138 4.98 -23.35 -13.18
N ASP A 139 6.13 -22.90 -12.68
CA ASP A 139 7.15 -23.76 -12.08
C ASP A 139 6.84 -24.09 -10.60
N GLN A 140 6.74 -25.38 -10.29
CA GLN A 140 6.47 -25.86 -8.93
C GLN A 140 7.58 -25.51 -7.94
N SER A 141 8.84 -25.39 -8.39
CA SER A 141 9.94 -25.04 -7.50
C SER A 141 9.86 -23.56 -7.06
N THR A 142 9.55 -22.69 -8.02
CA THR A 142 9.27 -21.27 -7.80
C THR A 142 8.05 -21.06 -6.91
N GLN A 143 6.95 -21.76 -7.19
CA GLN A 143 5.74 -21.69 -6.36
C GLN A 143 6.03 -22.05 -4.89
N ARG A 144 6.78 -23.14 -4.63
CA ARG A 144 7.15 -23.55 -3.26
C ARG A 144 8.01 -22.49 -2.55
N SER A 145 8.99 -21.92 -3.25
CA SER A 145 9.85 -20.86 -2.70
C SER A 145 9.05 -19.60 -2.35
N LEU A 146 8.09 -19.22 -3.21
CA LEU A 146 7.19 -18.10 -2.95
C LEU A 146 6.29 -18.38 -1.74
N VAL A 147 5.67 -19.55 -1.64
CA VAL A 147 4.84 -19.95 -0.49
C VAL A 147 5.64 -19.84 0.81
N GLU A 148 6.86 -20.40 0.84
CA GLU A 148 7.70 -20.38 2.04
C GLU A 148 8.07 -18.96 2.45
N SER A 149 8.41 -18.11 1.47
CA SER A 149 8.89 -16.77 1.75
C SER A 149 7.76 -15.80 2.11
N PHE A 150 6.58 -15.92 1.49
CA PHE A 150 5.39 -15.20 1.94
C PHE A 150 4.93 -15.65 3.33
N GLY A 151 5.08 -16.94 3.64
CA GLY A 151 4.84 -17.48 4.98
C GLY A 151 5.83 -16.91 6.01
N LYS A 152 7.10 -16.74 5.64
CA LYS A 152 8.11 -16.05 6.48
C LYS A 152 7.79 -14.57 6.64
N LEU A 153 7.28 -13.90 5.60
CA LEU A 153 6.97 -12.47 5.61
C LEU A 153 5.86 -12.10 6.60
N LEU A 154 4.81 -12.94 6.68
CA LEU A 154 3.68 -12.79 7.59
C LEU A 154 3.40 -14.10 8.36
N PRO A 155 4.20 -14.43 9.40
CA PRO A 155 4.16 -15.74 10.05
C PRO A 155 2.92 -15.99 10.93
N HIS A 156 2.22 -14.93 11.30
CA HIS A 156 1.01 -14.98 12.09
C HIS A 156 0.03 -13.91 11.61
N SER A 157 -1.26 -14.14 11.87
CA SER A 157 -2.29 -13.16 11.52
C SER A 157 -2.05 -11.84 12.26
N VAL A 158 -2.26 -10.75 11.54
CA VAL A 158 -2.07 -9.38 12.03
C VAL A 158 -3.40 -8.69 12.32
N HIS A 159 -4.49 -9.46 12.28
CA HIS A 159 -5.82 -8.99 12.63
C HIS A 159 -5.94 -8.69 14.13
N GLY A 160 -6.50 -7.53 14.48
CA GLY A 160 -6.80 -7.17 15.86
C GLY A 160 -5.58 -6.89 16.75
N LEU A 161 -4.41 -6.60 16.16
CA LEU A 161 -3.20 -6.24 16.91
C LEU A 161 -3.45 -5.01 17.81
N LYS A 162 -3.04 -5.10 19.08
CA LYS A 162 -3.04 -3.93 19.98
C LYS A 162 -1.92 -2.96 19.57
N ALA A 163 -2.06 -1.68 19.93
CA ALA A 163 -1.12 -0.62 19.52
C ALA A 163 0.38 -0.95 19.78
N GLN A 164 0.71 -1.57 20.92
CA GLN A 164 2.09 -1.97 21.22
C GLN A 164 2.58 -3.12 20.33
N GLN A 165 1.71 -4.10 20.05
CA GLN A 165 2.02 -5.23 19.16
C GLN A 165 2.13 -4.76 17.71
N TYR A 166 1.25 -3.85 17.28
CA TYR A 166 1.28 -3.23 15.96
C TYR A 166 2.63 -2.57 15.67
N ARG A 167 3.14 -1.74 16.60
CA ARG A 167 4.45 -1.08 16.42
C ARG A 167 5.59 -2.09 16.27
N LYS A 168 5.61 -3.12 17.12
CA LYS A 168 6.63 -4.17 17.08
C LYS A 168 6.56 -4.96 15.77
N GLU A 169 5.37 -5.40 15.38
CA GLU A 169 5.19 -6.19 14.16
C GLU A 169 5.43 -5.38 12.90
N ARG A 170 5.15 -4.07 12.89
CA ARG A 170 5.49 -3.21 11.76
C ARG A 170 7.01 -3.17 11.52
N LEU A 171 7.81 -3.07 12.58
CA LEU A 171 9.26 -3.11 12.48
C LEU A 171 9.75 -4.49 12.02
N SER A 172 9.26 -5.56 12.65
CA SER A 172 9.60 -6.93 12.25
C SER A 172 9.21 -7.21 10.80
N PHE A 173 8.05 -6.73 10.34
CA PHE A 173 7.58 -6.88 8.97
C PHE A 173 8.52 -6.21 7.98
N ARG A 174 8.97 -4.99 8.26
CA ARG A 174 9.95 -4.29 7.41
C ARG A 174 11.24 -5.09 7.30
N ASP A 175 11.81 -5.54 8.41
CA ASP A 175 13.07 -6.28 8.41
C ASP A 175 12.92 -7.62 7.65
N ARG A 176 11.76 -8.28 7.78
CA ARG A 176 11.40 -9.48 6.99
C ARG A 176 11.18 -9.19 5.51
N PHE A 177 10.66 -8.01 5.17
CA PHE A 177 10.43 -7.59 3.79
C PHE A 177 11.75 -7.31 3.06
N GLU A 178 12.73 -6.69 3.73
CA GLU A 178 14.09 -6.53 3.20
C GLU A 178 14.71 -7.89 2.88
N THR A 179 14.65 -8.84 3.83
CA THR A 179 15.11 -10.22 3.60
C THR A 179 14.34 -10.90 2.47
N PHE A 180 13.04 -10.63 2.34
CA PHE A 180 12.21 -11.18 1.27
C PHE A 180 12.68 -10.67 -0.11
N LEU A 181 13.01 -9.38 -0.23
CA LEU A 181 13.53 -8.79 -1.47
C LEU A 181 14.82 -9.48 -1.91
N ASP A 182 15.77 -9.69 -1.00
CA ASP A 182 17.05 -10.34 -1.30
C ASP A 182 16.87 -11.76 -1.88
N ASN A 183 15.81 -12.47 -1.48
CA ASN A 183 15.57 -13.85 -1.88
C ASN A 183 14.69 -14.00 -3.13
N ILE A 184 13.80 -13.03 -3.39
CA ILE A 184 12.70 -13.21 -4.36
C ILE A 184 12.61 -12.13 -5.44
N GLN A 185 13.24 -10.97 -5.24
CA GLN A 185 13.09 -9.86 -6.18
C GLN A 185 13.43 -10.25 -7.61
N GLY A 186 14.49 -11.05 -7.83
CA GLY A 186 14.82 -11.60 -9.14
C GLY A 186 13.66 -12.41 -9.74
N THR A 187 13.11 -13.35 -8.97
CA THR A 187 12.04 -14.25 -9.41
C THR A 187 10.74 -13.52 -9.78
N LEU A 188 10.40 -12.45 -9.07
CA LEU A 188 9.19 -11.65 -9.35
C LEU A 188 9.36 -10.66 -10.51
N CYS A 189 10.59 -10.20 -10.79
CA CYS A 189 10.84 -9.28 -11.89
C CYS A 189 10.91 -9.94 -13.28
N TYR A 190 11.04 -11.27 -13.36
CA TYR A 190 11.12 -12.02 -14.62
C TYR A 190 9.80 -12.70 -15.05
N SER A 191 8.67 -12.33 -14.43
CA SER A 191 7.35 -12.91 -14.75
C SER A 191 6.46 -11.94 -15.53
#